data_AF-A0A1W2F9N3-F1
#
_entry.id   AF-A0A1W2F9N3-F1
#
_cell.length_a   1.000
_cell.length_b   1.000
_cell.length_c   1.000
_cell.angle_alpha   90.00
_cell.angle_beta   90.00
_cell.angle_gamma   90.00
#
_symmetry.space_group_name_H-M   'P 1'
#
loop_
_entity.id
_entity.type
_entity.pdbx_description
1 polymer ?
#
loop_
_entity_poly.entity_id
_entity_poly.type
_entity_poly.pdbx_seq_one_letter_code
_entity_poly.pdbx_strand_id
1 'polypeptide(L)'
;MTTTVTIKANHGWPVDVKAYHPDGSPIETSGGRVPAGETRDFHVHSGQDLFVHEVQPDEAATPFTTDDGKAVPYGLGDEVELARSGEQGEIIGVGLYARTPPMFLVEYVTADGRQTENWFLAEAITRA
;
A
#
# COMPACT_ATOMS: atom_id res chain seq x y z
N MET A 1 13.78 18.60 26.96
CA MET A 1 12.76 19.51 26.39
C MET A 1 11.80 18.65 25.56
N THR A 2 10.52 19.01 25.53
CA THR A 2 9.52 18.33 24.69
C THR A 2 8.85 19.37 23.81
N THR A 3 8.77 19.08 22.52
CA THR A 3 8.10 19.92 21.51
C THR A 3 6.89 19.17 20.99
N THR A 4 5.73 19.82 20.95
CA THR A 4 4.54 19.27 20.30
C THR A 4 4.54 19.69 18.83
N VAL A 5 4.37 18.73 17.93
CA VAL A 5 4.28 18.93 16.48
C VAL A 5 2.91 18.43 16.04
N THR A 6 2.09 19.33 15.50
CA THR A 6 0.75 19.01 14.99
C THR A 6 0.83 18.75 13.48
N ILE A 7 0.38 17.57 13.05
CA ILE A 7 0.34 17.16 11.64
C ILE A 7 -1.11 17.08 11.17
N LYS A 8 -1.40 17.69 10.03
CA LYS A 8 -2.74 17.77 9.43
C LYS A 8 -2.73 17.15 8.03
N ALA A 9 -3.41 16.02 7.85
CA ALA A 9 -3.46 15.27 6.60
C ALA A 9 -4.60 15.77 5.68
N ASN A 10 -4.68 17.07 5.42
CA ASN A 10 -5.86 17.71 4.81
C ASN A 10 -5.96 17.62 3.28
N HIS A 11 -4.99 17.01 2.60
CA HIS A 11 -4.93 16.96 1.13
C HIS A 11 -5.33 15.61 0.53
N GLY A 12 -6.16 14.85 1.25
CA GLY A 12 -6.78 13.62 0.74
C GLY A 12 -5.97 12.35 0.97
N TRP A 13 -4.72 12.45 1.43
CA TRP A 13 -3.85 11.31 1.67
C TRP A 13 -3.46 11.17 3.14
N PRO A 14 -3.34 9.93 3.65
CA PRO A 14 -2.79 9.73 4.99
C PRO A 14 -1.30 10.09 5.03
N VAL A 15 -0.82 10.38 6.24
CA VAL A 15 0.58 10.74 6.48
C VAL A 15 1.18 9.80 7.50
N ASP A 16 2.30 9.17 7.18
CA ASP A 16 3.10 8.38 8.10
C ASP A 16 4.13 9.25 8.79
N VAL A 17 4.21 9.11 10.12
CA VAL A 17 5.15 9.83 10.96
C VAL A 17 6.03 8.81 11.65
N LYS A 18 7.34 8.97 11.49
CA LYS A 18 8.35 8.08 12.09
C LYS A 18 9.34 8.93 12.89
N ALA A 19 9.72 8.43 14.04
CA ALA A 19 10.74 9.06 14.87
C ALA A 19 12.12 8.44 14.62
N TYR A 20 13.15 9.27 14.67
CA TYR A 20 14.53 8.87 14.50
C TYR A 20 15.41 9.51 15.57
N HIS A 21 16.49 8.80 15.93
CA HIS A 21 17.63 9.38 16.61
C HIS A 21 18.41 10.29 15.64
N PRO A 22 19.27 11.21 16.13
CA PRO A 22 20.00 12.15 15.27
C PRO A 22 21.06 11.47 14.39
N ASP A 23 21.39 10.21 14.71
CA ASP A 23 22.26 9.35 13.90
C ASP A 23 21.51 8.64 12.75
N GLY A 24 20.19 8.87 12.64
CA GLY A 24 19.33 8.28 11.62
C GLY A 24 18.76 6.89 11.96
N SER A 25 19.02 6.35 13.15
CA SER A 25 18.41 5.09 13.59
C SER A 25 16.93 5.26 14.01
N PRO A 26 16.04 4.31 13.69
CA PRO A 26 14.61 4.46 13.98
C PRO A 26 14.27 4.27 15.46
N ILE A 27 13.24 4.99 15.93
CA ILE A 27 12.66 4.84 17.27
C ILE A 27 11.30 4.15 17.11
N GLU A 28 11.29 2.82 17.20
CA GLU A 28 10.12 1.96 16.92
C GLU A 28 8.88 2.26 17.79
N THR A 29 9.08 2.85 18.98
CA THR A 29 7.99 3.16 19.92
C THR A 29 7.35 4.52 19.69
N SER A 30 7.81 5.31 18.70
CA SER A 30 7.36 6.67 18.46
C SER A 30 7.04 6.91 16.98
N GLY A 31 5.87 7.48 16.73
CA GLY A 31 5.33 7.67 15.39
C GLY A 31 3.88 7.21 15.29
N GLY A 32 3.39 7.13 14.06
CA GLY A 32 2.03 6.68 13.76
C GLY A 32 1.50 7.28 12.47
N ARG A 33 0.35 6.77 12.02
CA ARG A 33 -0.36 7.28 10.86
C ARG A 33 -1.35 8.37 11.27
N VAL A 34 -1.42 9.44 10.48
CA VAL A 34 -2.50 10.42 10.48
C VAL A 34 -3.41 10.08 9.28
N PRO A 35 -4.63 9.58 9.50
CA PRO A 35 -5.58 9.31 8.42
C PRO A 35 -5.88 10.55 7.60
N ALA A 36 -6.27 10.36 6.33
CA ALA A 36 -6.68 11.45 5.46
C ALA A 36 -7.82 12.27 6.10
N GLY A 37 -7.68 13.60 6.09
CA GLY A 37 -8.61 14.54 6.72
C GLY A 37 -8.48 14.67 8.24
N GLU A 38 -7.62 13.89 8.89
CA GLU A 38 -7.40 13.98 10.34
C GLU A 38 -6.23 14.90 10.71
N THR A 39 -6.20 15.30 11.98
CA THR A 39 -5.11 16.04 12.62
C THR A 39 -4.67 15.29 13.86
N ARG A 40 -3.36 15.12 14.05
CA ARG A 40 -2.79 14.50 15.25
C ARG A 40 -1.55 15.23 15.74
N ASP A 41 -1.34 15.15 17.05
CA ASP A 41 -0.16 15.70 17.71
C ASP A 41 0.86 14.60 17.98
N PHE A 42 2.13 14.92 17.71
CA PHE A 42 3.28 14.10 18.01
C PHE A 42 4.22 14.85 18.95
N HIS A 43 4.85 14.13 19.87
CA HIS A 43 5.75 14.72 20.85
C HIS A 43 7.18 14.34 20.50
N VAL A 44 8.02 15.37 20.33
CA VAL A 44 9.43 15.24 20.00
C VAL A 44 10.25 15.56 21.25
N HIS A 45 11.05 14.61 21.70
CA HIS A 45 11.94 14.79 22.82
C HIS A 45 13.32 15.31 22.37
N SER A 46 14.16 15.73 23.32
CA SER A 46 15.51 16.23 23.00
C SER A 46 16.34 15.19 22.27
N GLY A 47 16.88 15.54 21.10
CA GLY A 47 17.67 14.64 20.27
C GLY A 47 16.81 13.64 19.49
N GLN A 48 15.57 13.99 19.16
CA GLN A 48 14.71 13.20 18.28
C GLN A 48 14.36 14.02 17.04
N ASP A 49 14.39 13.36 15.89
CA ASP A 49 13.89 13.88 14.63
C ASP A 49 12.58 13.19 14.24
N LEU A 50 11.72 13.91 13.51
CA LEU A 50 10.52 13.34 12.89
C LEU A 50 10.67 13.34 11.37
N PHE A 51 10.40 12.19 10.78
CA PHE A 51 10.19 12.04 9.35
C PHE A 51 8.69 11.96 9.08
N VAL A 52 8.21 12.80 8.16
CA VAL A 52 6.80 12.91 7.79
C VAL A 52 6.69 12.58 6.31
N HIS A 53 5.96 11.51 5.98
CA HIS A 53 5.80 11.00 4.63
C HIS A 53 4.32 10.97 4.26
N GLU A 54 3.96 11.68 3.19
CA GLU A 54 2.62 11.57 2.62
C GLU A 54 2.50 10.26 1.85
N VAL A 55 1.54 9.43 2.25
CA VAL A 55 1.34 8.10 1.68
C VAL A 55 0.57 8.24 0.38
N GLN A 56 1.24 7.97 -0.74
CA GLN A 56 0.60 8.01 -2.06
C GLN A 56 -0.39 6.85 -2.23
N PRO A 57 -1.39 6.94 -3.13
CA PRO A 57 -2.40 5.89 -3.33
C PRO A 57 -1.83 4.49 -3.59
N ASP A 58 -0.73 4.39 -4.34
CA ASP A 58 -0.01 3.14 -4.63
C ASP A 58 0.73 2.57 -3.41
N GLU A 59 1.03 3.42 -2.43
CA GLU A 59 1.61 3.03 -1.13
C GLU A 59 0.52 2.70 -0.08
N ALA A 60 -0.69 3.24 -0.26
CA ALA A 60 -1.87 2.97 0.56
C ALA A 60 -2.58 1.66 0.17
N ALA A 61 -2.34 1.14 -1.04
CA ALA A 61 -2.73 -0.20 -1.42
C ALA A 61 -2.04 -1.20 -0.49
N THR A 62 -2.77 -1.62 0.54
CA THR A 62 -2.30 -2.63 1.49
C THR A 62 -1.80 -3.81 0.68
N PRO A 63 -0.50 -4.17 0.71
CA PRO A 63 -0.12 -5.45 0.18
C PRO A 63 -0.89 -6.45 1.02
N PHE A 64 -1.75 -7.24 0.39
CA PHE A 64 -2.26 -8.42 1.07
C PHE A 64 -1.05 -9.15 1.62
N THR A 65 -1.12 -9.59 2.87
CA THR A 65 -0.06 -10.42 3.43
C THR A 65 -0.62 -11.81 3.56
N THR A 66 0.14 -12.81 3.13
CA THR A 66 -0.15 -14.20 3.48
C THR A 66 -0.06 -14.38 5.01
N ASP A 67 -0.61 -15.48 5.53
CA ASP A 67 -0.57 -15.77 6.97
C ASP A 67 0.87 -15.87 7.53
N ASP A 68 1.87 -16.15 6.69
CA ASP A 68 3.31 -16.12 7.02
C ASP A 68 3.95 -14.72 6.89
N GLY A 69 3.16 -13.67 6.69
CA GLY A 69 3.58 -12.28 6.68
C GLY A 69 4.29 -11.84 5.39
N LYS A 70 4.21 -12.60 4.30
CA LYS A 70 4.81 -12.19 3.01
C LYS A 70 3.88 -11.27 2.26
N ALA A 71 4.43 -10.19 1.74
CA ALA A 71 3.72 -9.28 0.85
C ALA A 71 3.29 -10.00 -0.43
N VAL A 72 2.04 -9.79 -0.81
CA VAL A 72 1.44 -10.19 -2.07
C VAL A 72 1.75 -9.10 -3.10
N PRO A 73 2.13 -9.47 -4.34
CA PRO A 73 2.67 -8.52 -5.31
C PRO A 73 1.68 -7.47 -5.81
N TYR A 74 0.37 -7.68 -5.64
CA TYR A 74 -0.67 -6.79 -6.14
C TYR A 74 -1.82 -6.61 -5.14
N GLY A 75 -2.48 -5.45 -5.20
CA GLY A 75 -3.65 -5.08 -4.38
C GLY A 75 -4.96 -5.06 -5.17
N LEU A 76 -6.08 -4.84 -4.46
CA LEU A 76 -7.36 -4.54 -5.12
C LEU A 76 -7.29 -3.14 -5.74
N GLY A 77 -7.81 -2.98 -6.96
CA GLY A 77 -7.76 -1.74 -7.70
C GLY A 77 -6.45 -1.51 -8.46
N ASP A 78 -5.45 -2.39 -8.32
CA ASP A 78 -4.24 -2.30 -9.13
C ASP A 78 -4.60 -2.54 -10.61
N GLU A 79 -4.20 -1.60 -11.47
CA GLU A 79 -4.25 -1.76 -12.93
C GLU A 79 -3.16 -2.75 -13.37
N VAL A 80 -3.55 -3.73 -14.17
CA VAL A 80 -2.69 -4.80 -14.64
C VAL A 80 -2.87 -5.09 -16.12
N GLU A 81 -1.83 -5.63 -16.72
CA GLU A 81 -1.83 -6.17 -18.07
C GLU A 81 -1.66 -7.70 -18.01
N LEU A 82 -2.48 -8.44 -18.77
CA LEU A 82 -2.36 -9.88 -18.91
C LEU A 82 -1.13 -10.21 -19.77
N ALA A 83 -0.11 -10.84 -19.18
CA ALA A 83 1.22 -10.99 -19.77
C ALA A 83 1.25 -11.69 -21.13
N ARG A 84 0.24 -12.51 -21.44
CA ARG A 84 0.15 -13.25 -22.72
C ARG A 84 -0.65 -12.52 -23.80
N SER A 85 -1.76 -11.85 -23.43
CA SER A 85 -2.67 -11.22 -24.39
C SER A 85 -2.45 -9.72 -24.54
N GLY A 86 -1.81 -9.06 -23.56
CA GLY A 86 -1.69 -7.61 -23.50
C GLY A 86 -3.00 -6.90 -23.12
N GLU A 87 -4.02 -7.65 -22.69
CA GLU A 87 -5.30 -7.07 -22.27
C GLU A 87 -5.13 -6.38 -20.92
N GLN A 88 -5.64 -5.16 -20.80
CA GLN A 88 -5.57 -4.37 -19.57
C GLN A 88 -6.84 -4.56 -18.74
N GLY A 89 -6.68 -4.56 -17.42
CA GLY A 89 -7.76 -4.75 -16.47
C GLY A 89 -7.41 -4.28 -15.07
N GLU A 90 -8.32 -4.55 -14.14
CA GLU A 90 -8.22 -4.16 -12.74
C GLU A 90 -8.34 -5.41 -11.85
N ILE A 91 -7.55 -5.48 -10.78
CA ILE A 91 -7.69 -6.55 -9.78
C ILE A 91 -8.90 -6.27 -8.89
N ILE A 92 -9.92 -7.13 -8.98
CA ILE A 92 -11.16 -7.06 -8.20
C ILE A 92 -11.26 -8.12 -7.11
N GLY A 93 -10.28 -9.04 -7.02
CA GLY A 93 -10.24 -10.07 -5.99
C GLY A 93 -8.84 -10.64 -5.76
N VAL A 94 -8.56 -11.03 -4.51
CA VAL A 94 -7.30 -11.69 -4.13
C VAL A 94 -7.61 -13.00 -3.39
N GLY A 95 -7.06 -14.10 -3.91
CA GLY A 95 -7.19 -15.45 -3.37
C GLY A 95 -5.88 -15.86 -2.70
N LEU A 96 -5.89 -15.94 -1.37
CA LEU A 96 -4.76 -16.42 -0.58
C LEU A 96 -5.00 -17.85 -0.12
N TYR A 97 -3.99 -18.69 -0.29
CA TYR A 97 -4.06 -20.11 0.06
C TYR A 97 -2.81 -20.51 0.83
N ALA A 98 -2.96 -21.42 1.79
CA ALA A 98 -1.86 -21.87 2.65
C ALA A 98 -0.71 -22.58 1.89
N ARG A 99 -0.99 -23.13 0.70
CA ARG A 99 -0.04 -23.99 -0.04
C ARG A 99 0.05 -23.69 -1.54
N THR A 100 -0.64 -22.66 -2.00
CA THR A 100 -0.68 -22.27 -3.41
C THR A 100 -0.26 -20.81 -3.51
N PRO A 101 0.47 -20.42 -4.56
CA PRO A 101 0.75 -19.00 -4.80
C PRO A 101 -0.54 -18.17 -4.81
N PRO A 102 -0.47 -16.87 -4.45
CA PRO A 102 -1.61 -15.97 -4.55
C PRO A 102 -2.21 -15.97 -5.96
N MET A 103 -3.54 -15.92 -6.01
CA MET A 103 -4.29 -15.73 -7.26
C MET A 103 -5.01 -14.39 -7.22
N PHE A 104 -5.22 -13.81 -8.40
CA PHE A 104 -5.83 -12.49 -8.57
C PHE A 104 -6.99 -12.61 -9.54
N LEU A 105 -8.18 -12.17 -9.13
CA LEU A 105 -9.32 -12.04 -10.01
C LEU A 105 -9.19 -10.70 -10.72
N VAL A 106 -9.02 -10.76 -12.04
CA VAL A 106 -8.89 -9.56 -12.88
C VAL A 106 -10.16 -9.40 -13.68
N GLU A 107 -10.76 -8.22 -13.62
CA GLU A 107 -11.79 -7.78 -14.55
C GLU A 107 -11.12 -7.04 -15.71
N TYR A 108 -11.39 -7.45 -16.95
CA TYR A 108 -10.74 -6.90 -18.13
C TYR A 108 -11.66 -6.95 -19.36
N VAL A 109 -11.28 -6.20 -20.39
CA VAL A 109 -11.96 -6.23 -21.69
C VAL A 109 -11.12 -7.07 -22.65
N THR A 110 -11.74 -8.11 -23.21
CA THR A 110 -11.08 -8.98 -24.19
C THR A 110 -10.84 -8.26 -25.51
N ALA A 111 -9.93 -8.77 -26.33
CA ALA A 111 -9.63 -8.22 -27.65
C ALA A 111 -10.87 -8.14 -28.60
N ASP A 112 -11.91 -8.93 -28.37
CA ASP A 112 -13.18 -8.87 -29.10
C ASP A 112 -14.23 -7.94 -28.46
N GLY A 113 -13.83 -7.16 -27.46
CA GLY A 113 -14.62 -6.08 -26.85
C GLY A 113 -15.59 -6.53 -25.77
N ARG A 114 -15.49 -7.76 -25.25
CA ARG A 114 -16.36 -8.24 -24.16
C ARG A 114 -15.69 -7.99 -22.81
N GLN A 115 -16.48 -7.54 -21.84
CA GLN A 115 -16.06 -7.53 -20.44
C GLN A 115 -16.13 -8.95 -19.87
N THR A 116 -15.09 -9.36 -19.15
CA THR A 116 -15.02 -10.66 -18.48
C THR A 116 -14.16 -10.57 -17.22
N GLU A 117 -14.21 -11.62 -16.40
CA GLU A 117 -13.40 -11.76 -15.20
C GLU A 117 -12.78 -13.16 -15.16
N ASN A 118 -11.53 -13.27 -14.72
CA ASN A 118 -10.89 -14.58 -14.51
C ASN A 118 -9.79 -14.53 -13.45
N TRP A 119 -9.49 -15.69 -12.86
CA TRP A 119 -8.42 -15.86 -11.88
C TRP A 119 -7.08 -16.13 -12.57
N PHE A 120 -6.07 -15.34 -12.22
CA PHE A 120 -4.71 -15.43 -12.73
C PHE A 120 -3.69 -15.61 -11.59
N LEU A 121 -2.59 -16.29 -11.88
CA LEU A 121 -1.41 -16.29 -11.00
C LEU A 121 -0.65 -14.98 -11.16
N ALA A 122 0.14 -14.61 -10.14
CA ALA A 122 1.00 -13.43 -10.17
C ALA A 122 1.89 -13.34 -11.42
N GLU A 123 2.38 -14.47 -11.93
CA GLU A 123 3.26 -14.57 -13.10
C GLU A 123 2.54 -14.33 -14.45
N ALA A 124 1.21 -14.39 -14.46
CA ALA A 124 0.41 -14.21 -15.67
C ALA A 124 -0.05 -12.75 -15.87
N ILE A 125 0.30 -11.86 -14.94
CA ILE A 125 -0.07 -10.45 -14.95
C ILE A 125 1.14 -9.57 -14.60
N THR A 126 1.16 -8.36 -15.15
CA THR A 126 2.15 -7.32 -14.85
C THR A 126 1.44 -6.02 -14.49
N ARG A 127 2.07 -5.13 -13.71
CA ARG A 127 1.54 -3.77 -13.54
C ARG A 127 1.50 -3.05 -14.90
N ALA A 128 0.36 -2.43 -15.18
CA ALA A 128 0.16 -1.60 -16.38
C ALA A 128 0.89 -0.25 -16.27
#